data_AF-A0A534BEY6-F1
#
_entry.id   AF-A0A534BEY6-F1
#
_cell.length_a   1.000
_cell.length_b   1.000
_cell.length_c   1.000
_cell.angle_alpha   90.00
_cell.angle_beta   90.00
_cell.angle_gamma   90.00
#
_symmetry.space_group_name_H-M   'P 1'
#
loop_
_entity.id
_entity.type
_entity.pdbx_description
1 polymer ?
#
loop_
_entity_poly.entity_id
_entity_poly.type
_entity_poly.pdbx_seq_one_letter_code
_entity_poly.pdbx_strand_id
1 'polypeptide(L)'
;MQIPAGEFKARCLQLMDRVARTREPIIITKRGRPVAKLVPPDDPQPPAPLFGYMAGTAEIRGDIVQTPHLEWSAMTGEEDELYTDLGSPASSPGVGEPRRRYRRK
;
A
#
# COMPACT_ATOMS: atom_id res chain seq x y z
N MET A 1 3.72 -35.34 -7.81
CA MET A 1 3.07 -36.54 -7.20
C MET A 1 1.78 -36.86 -7.96
N GLN A 2 1.36 -38.13 -8.05
CA GLN A 2 0.05 -38.50 -8.63
C GLN A 2 -0.83 -39.18 -7.56
N ILE A 3 -2.11 -38.81 -7.49
CA ILE A 3 -3.06 -39.40 -6.56
C ILE A 3 -4.38 -39.78 -7.26
N PRO A 4 -5.09 -40.82 -6.80
CA PRO A 4 -6.45 -41.12 -7.26
C PRO A 4 -7.45 -40.04 -6.80
N ALA A 5 -8.49 -39.80 -7.58
CA ALA A 5 -9.56 -38.86 -7.26
C ALA A 5 -10.30 -39.21 -5.95
N GLY A 6 -10.36 -40.50 -5.59
CA GLY A 6 -10.90 -40.94 -4.30
C GLY A 6 -10.08 -40.45 -3.11
N GLU A 7 -8.74 -40.53 -3.21
CA GLU A 7 -7.85 -40.03 -2.16
C GLU A 7 -7.86 -38.50 -2.11
N PHE A 8 -7.90 -37.83 -3.28
CA PHE A 8 -8.07 -36.38 -3.36
C PHE A 8 -9.34 -35.93 -2.64
N LYS A 9 -10.48 -36.60 -2.88
CA LYS A 9 -11.76 -36.27 -2.22
C LYS A 9 -11.68 -36.41 -0.70
N ALA A 10 -10.96 -37.42 -0.19
CA ALA A 10 -10.82 -37.67 1.24
C ALA A 10 -9.89 -36.65 1.94
N ARG A 11 -8.89 -36.12 1.24
CA ARG A 11 -7.82 -35.26 1.83
C ARG A 11 -7.70 -33.89 1.17
N CYS A 12 -8.77 -33.42 0.51
CA CYS A 12 -8.74 -32.27 -0.40
C CYS A 12 -8.09 -31.03 0.22
N LEU A 13 -8.57 -30.59 1.40
CA LEU A 13 -8.08 -29.39 2.07
C LEU A 13 -6.60 -29.51 2.48
N GLN A 14 -6.22 -30.65 3.09
CA GLN A 14 -4.83 -30.90 3.48
C GLN A 14 -3.87 -30.87 2.28
N LEU A 15 -4.31 -31.38 1.12
CA LEU A 15 -3.52 -31.36 -0.10
C LEU A 15 -3.41 -29.95 -0.68
N MET A 16 -4.48 -29.14 -0.64
CA MET A 16 -4.42 -27.72 -1.01
C MET A 16 -3.41 -26.96 -0.17
N ASP A 17 -3.45 -27.11 1.15
CA ASP A 17 -2.50 -26.46 2.06
C ASP A 17 -1.05 -26.92 1.80
N ARG A 18 -0.87 -28.21 1.53
CA ARG A 18 0.45 -28.75 1.18
C ARG A 18 0.97 -28.10 -0.10
N VAL A 19 0.16 -28.05 -1.16
CA VAL A 19 0.57 -27.47 -2.44
C VAL A 19 0.84 -25.96 -2.30
N ALA A 20 0.04 -25.24 -1.52
CA ALA A 20 0.29 -23.82 -1.23
C ALA A 20 1.64 -23.61 -0.50
N ARG A 21 1.97 -24.47 0.47
CA ARG A 21 3.21 -24.36 1.26
C ARG A 21 4.46 -24.83 0.52
N THR A 22 4.38 -25.98 -0.16
CA THR A 22 5.57 -26.59 -0.79
C THR A 22 5.75 -26.15 -2.24
N ARG A 23 4.72 -25.55 -2.85
CA ARG A 23 4.63 -25.24 -4.29
C ARG A 23 4.83 -26.46 -5.20
N GLU A 24 4.73 -27.68 -4.66
CA GLU A 24 4.86 -28.91 -5.44
C GLU A 24 3.51 -29.28 -6.07
N PRO A 25 3.41 -29.42 -7.39
CA PRO A 25 2.15 -29.77 -8.04
C PRO A 25 1.75 -31.24 -7.85
N ILE A 26 0.44 -31.46 -7.75
CA ILE A 26 -0.17 -32.79 -7.62
C ILE A 26 -1.08 -33.07 -8.81
N ILE A 27 -0.92 -34.22 -9.45
CA ILE A 27 -1.78 -34.69 -10.53
C ILE A 27 -2.87 -35.59 -9.94
N ILE A 28 -4.11 -35.25 -10.22
CA ILE A 28 -5.28 -36.02 -9.81
C ILE A 28 -5.67 -36.91 -10.97
N THR A 29 -5.83 -38.21 -10.70
CA THR A 29 -6.17 -39.23 -11.69
C THR A 29 -7.53 -39.85 -11.41
N LYS A 30 -8.27 -40.22 -12.45
CA LYS A 30 -9.51 -40.98 -12.36
C LYS A 30 -9.38 -42.22 -13.22
N ARG A 31 -9.46 -43.41 -12.62
CA ARG A 31 -9.25 -44.71 -13.32
C ARG A 31 -7.89 -44.76 -14.04
N GLY A 32 -6.83 -44.30 -13.38
CA GLY A 32 -5.46 -44.29 -13.92
C GLY A 32 -5.17 -43.22 -14.97
N ARG A 33 -6.16 -42.42 -15.39
CA ARG A 33 -5.97 -41.32 -16.34
C ARG A 33 -5.87 -39.98 -15.61
N PRO A 34 -4.88 -39.12 -15.91
CA PRO A 34 -4.83 -37.76 -15.38
C PRO A 34 -6.07 -36.96 -15.79
N VAL A 35 -6.69 -36.27 -14.83
CA VAL A 35 -7.92 -35.47 -15.07
C VAL A 35 -7.80 -34.03 -14.59
N ALA A 36 -6.97 -33.76 -13.58
CA ALA A 36 -6.75 -32.42 -13.06
C ALA A 36 -5.35 -32.29 -12.46
N LYS A 37 -4.87 -31.07 -12.32
CA LYS A 37 -3.61 -30.73 -11.66
C LYS A 37 -3.88 -29.67 -10.61
N LEU A 38 -3.48 -29.94 -9.38
CA LEU A 38 -3.45 -28.94 -8.32
C LEU A 38 -2.09 -28.24 -8.36
N VAL A 39 -2.12 -26.92 -8.46
CA VAL A 39 -0.96 -26.03 -8.48
C VAL A 39 -1.11 -24.99 -7.38
N PRO A 40 0.00 -24.43 -6.85
CA PRO A 40 -0.10 -23.29 -5.95
C PRO A 40 -0.81 -22.12 -6.64
N PRO A 41 -1.49 -21.24 -5.88
CA PRO A 41 -2.00 -20.00 -6.44
C PRO A 41 -0.83 -19.17 -7.00
N ASP A 42 -1.12 -18.36 -8.01
CA ASP A 42 -0.16 -17.37 -8.50
C ASP A 42 0.23 -16.45 -7.35
N ASP A 43 1.49 -16.02 -7.33
CA ASP A 43 1.93 -15.04 -6.36
C ASP A 43 1.06 -13.78 -6.51
N PRO A 44 0.56 -13.19 -5.40
CA PRO A 44 -0.19 -11.97 -5.49
C PRO A 44 0.68 -10.96 -6.22
N GLN A 45 0.19 -10.48 -7.37
CA GLN A 45 0.89 -9.50 -8.17
C GLN A 45 1.29 -8.35 -7.23
N PRO A 46 2.58 -7.98 -7.15
CA PRO A 46 2.97 -6.87 -6.31
C PRO A 46 2.12 -5.66 -6.69
N PRO A 47 1.60 -4.89 -5.70
CA PRO A 47 0.87 -3.69 -6.01
C PRO A 47 1.72 -2.81 -6.93
N ALA A 48 1.07 -2.15 -7.89
CA ALA A 48 1.76 -1.28 -8.82
C ALA A 48 2.67 -0.31 -8.03
N PRO A 49 3.90 -0.07 -8.51
CA PRO A 49 4.82 0.82 -7.80
C PRO A 49 4.16 2.18 -7.60
N LEU A 50 4.10 2.64 -6.34
CA LEU A 50 3.59 3.98 -5.99
C LEU A 50 4.41 5.07 -6.68
N PHE A 51 5.71 4.84 -6.82
CA PHE A 51 6.60 5.78 -7.49
C PHE A 51 6.33 5.77 -9.00
N GLY A 52 5.98 6.94 -9.54
CA GLY A 52 5.68 7.09 -10.97
C GLY A 52 4.25 6.70 -11.37
N TYR A 53 3.33 6.48 -10.42
CA TYR A 53 1.92 6.16 -10.73
C TYR A 53 1.24 7.23 -11.61
N MET A 54 1.64 8.50 -11.46
CA MET A 54 1.17 9.64 -12.27
C MET A 54 2.22 10.14 -13.28
N ALA A 55 3.26 9.35 -13.58
CA ALA A 55 4.26 9.77 -14.56
C ALA A 55 3.60 9.98 -15.94
N GLY A 56 3.78 11.17 -16.52
CA GLY A 56 3.23 11.54 -17.82
C GLY A 56 1.76 11.97 -17.81
N THR A 57 1.10 12.08 -16.65
CA THR A 57 -0.29 12.57 -16.57
C THR A 57 -0.40 14.09 -16.38
N ALA A 58 0.70 14.75 -16.02
CA ALA A 58 0.77 16.19 -15.83
C ALA A 58 1.61 16.86 -16.92
N GLU A 59 1.18 18.04 -17.35
CA GLU A 59 1.84 18.90 -18.34
C GLU A 59 2.17 20.25 -17.70
N ILE A 60 3.41 20.73 -17.88
CA ILE A 60 3.82 22.07 -17.44
C ILE A 60 3.37 23.07 -18.50
N ARG A 61 2.36 23.89 -18.20
CA ARG A 61 1.78 24.88 -19.14
C ARG A 61 2.35 26.30 -19.01
N GLY A 62 3.31 26.52 -18.13
CA GLY A 62 3.88 27.85 -17.87
C GLY A 62 5.16 27.77 -17.06
N ASP A 63 5.67 28.92 -16.62
CA ASP A 63 6.84 29.00 -15.75
C ASP A 63 6.44 28.61 -14.31
N ILE A 64 7.02 27.51 -13.82
CA ILE A 64 6.82 26.98 -12.47
C ILE A 64 8.01 27.25 -11.55
N VAL A 65 9.10 27.81 -12.08
CA VAL A 65 10.32 28.11 -11.33
C VAL A 65 10.28 29.55 -10.84
N GLN A 66 9.73 30.46 -11.64
CA GLN A 66 9.63 31.86 -11.26
C GLN A 66 8.51 32.09 -10.24
N THR A 67 8.88 32.21 -8.97
CA THR A 67 7.95 32.58 -7.91
C THR A 67 7.41 34.00 -8.14
N PRO A 68 6.10 34.22 -8.23
CA PRO A 68 5.55 35.57 -8.31
C PRO A 68 5.80 36.34 -7.01
N HIS A 69 6.05 37.65 -7.09
CA HIS A 69 6.23 38.53 -5.93
C HIS A 69 4.90 38.88 -5.25
N LEU A 70 4.01 37.89 -5.14
CA LEU A 70 2.70 38.04 -4.51
C LEU A 70 2.87 37.85 -2.99
N GLU A 71 2.33 38.79 -2.22
CA GLU A 71 2.19 38.64 -0.78
C GLU A 71 1.29 37.42 -0.51
N TRP A 72 1.74 36.52 0.38
CA TRP A 72 0.93 35.37 0.76
C TRP A 72 -0.25 35.85 1.60
N SER A 73 -1.43 35.26 1.40
CA SER A 73 -2.64 35.57 2.19
C SER A 73 -2.42 35.40 3.71
N ALA A 74 -1.51 34.48 4.09
CA ALA A 74 -1.09 34.31 5.48
C ALA A 74 -0.39 35.55 6.10
N MET A 75 0.16 36.45 5.27
CA MET A 75 0.83 37.67 5.71
C MET A 75 -0.11 38.89 5.73
N THR A 76 -1.15 38.90 4.88
CA THR A 76 -2.11 40.01 4.81
C THR A 76 -3.28 39.85 5.78
N GLY A 77 -3.53 38.62 6.28
CA GLY A 77 -4.65 38.32 7.18
C GLY A 77 -5.99 38.19 6.46
N GLU A 78 -5.99 38.23 5.13
CA GLU A 78 -7.14 37.91 4.27
C GLU A 78 -7.19 36.39 4.09
N GLU A 79 -7.61 35.66 5.13
CA GLU A 79 -7.84 34.22 5.04
C GLU A 79 -9.09 33.96 4.17
N ASP A 80 -9.02 32.99 3.24
CA ASP A 80 -10.17 32.56 2.45
C ASP A 80 -11.32 32.13 3.39
N GLU A 81 -12.57 32.50 3.06
CA GLU A 81 -13.77 32.16 3.85
C GLU A 81 -13.88 30.65 4.18
N LEU A 82 -13.22 29.81 3.38
CA LEU A 82 -13.12 28.35 3.53
C LEU A 82 -12.37 27.87 4.78
N TYR A 83 -11.66 28.75 5.49
CA TYR A 83 -10.87 28.41 6.69
C TYR A 83 -11.33 29.11 7.98
N THR A 84 -12.43 29.85 7.92
CA THR A 84 -12.96 30.66 9.03
C THR A 84 -13.28 29.83 10.29
N ASP A 85 -13.59 28.55 10.11
CA ASP A 85 -13.94 27.58 11.15
C ASP A 85 -12.72 26.92 11.83
N LEU A 86 -11.52 27.02 11.25
CA LEU A 86 -10.30 26.45 11.82
C LEU A 86 -9.63 27.31 12.90
N GLY A 87 -10.12 28.53 13.14
CA GLY A 87 -9.58 29.43 14.15
C GLY A 87 -8.23 30.01 13.73
N SER A 88 -8.18 31.33 13.54
CA SER A 88 -6.99 32.05 13.10
C SER A 88 -5.79 31.76 14.03
N PRO A 89 -4.59 31.39 13.53
CA PRO A 89 -3.42 31.11 14.36
C PRO A 89 -2.74 32.40 14.86
N ALA A 90 -3.52 33.37 15.34
CA ALA A 90 -3.02 34.56 15.99
C ALA A 90 -2.70 34.28 17.47
N SER A 91 -1.77 33.36 17.72
CA SER A 91 -0.86 33.32 18.88
C SER A 91 -0.13 31.98 18.88
N SER A 92 1.09 31.97 18.34
CA SER A 92 2.04 30.92 18.69
C SER A 92 2.24 30.95 20.22
N PRO A 93 1.90 29.88 20.98
CA PRO A 93 2.31 29.82 22.37
C PRO A 93 3.83 29.72 22.36
N GLY A 94 4.48 30.63 23.09
CA GLY A 94 5.93 30.78 23.14
C GLY A 94 6.63 29.44 23.26
N VAL A 95 7.70 29.26 22.48
CA VAL A 95 8.59 28.11 22.52
C VAL A 95 9.10 27.96 23.96
N GLY A 96 8.43 27.12 24.75
CA GLY A 96 8.85 26.76 26.09
C GLY A 96 10.14 25.97 26.01
N GLU A 97 11.18 26.49 26.67
CA GLU A 97 12.51 25.90 26.69
C GLU A 97 12.46 24.41 27.08
N PRO A 98 13.15 23.50 26.35
CA PRO A 98 13.03 22.07 26.58
C PRO A 98 13.59 21.71 27.96
N ARG A 99 12.72 21.12 28.81
CA ARG A 99 13.12 20.61 30.14
C ARG A 99 14.26 19.60 29.98
N ARG A 100 15.47 19.98 30.41
CA ARG A 100 16.62 19.08 30.54
C ARG A 100 16.27 17.91 31.45
N ARG A 101 16.02 16.73 30.87
CA ARG A 101 15.93 15.48 31.63
C ARG A 101 17.34 15.08 32.07
N TYR A 102 17.67 15.32 33.34
CA TYR A 102 18.83 14.69 33.95
C TYR A 102 18.59 13.18 34.04
N ARG A 103 19.41 12.40 33.32
CA ARG A 103 19.50 10.95 33.46
C ARG A 103 20.17 10.65 34.79
N ARG A 104 19.42 10.17 35.78
CA ARG A 104 20.02 9.61 37.01
C ARG A 104 20.77 8.33 36.63
N LYS A 105 22.01 8.21 37.13
CA LYS A 105 22.84 7.01 37.02
C LYS A 105 22.24 5.86 37.81
#